data_AF-A0A6J6I9V2-F1
#
_entry.id   AF-A0A6J6I9V2-F1
#
_cell.length_a   1.000
_cell.length_b   1.000
_cell.length_c   1.000
_cell.angle_alpha   90.00
_cell.angle_beta   90.00
_cell.angle_gamma   90.00
#
_symmetry.space_group_name_H-M   'P 1'
#
loop_
_entity.id
_entity.type
_entity.pdbx_description
1 polymer ?
#
loop_
_entity_poly.entity_id
_entity_poly.type
_entity_poly.pdbx_seq_one_letter_code
_entity_poly.pdbx_strand_id
1 'polypeptide(L)' 'MLAAVFAARDAAQGKDAIVVSHQLPIWILRSAIEGRRLLHDPRKRECSLASVTSVHFDEDGMISGTSYSEPAGHLLPPKK' A
#
# COMPACT_ATOMS: atom_id res chain seq x y z
N MET A 1 -2.60 -1.38 -10.11
CA MET A 1 -2.27 -1.84 -8.73
C MET A 1 -3.28 -2.84 -8.20
N LEU A 2 -4.60 -2.55 -8.20
CA LEU A 2 -5.60 -3.48 -7.65
C LEU A 2 -5.49 -4.91 -8.24
N ALA A 3 -5.43 -5.02 -9.57
CA ALA A 3 -5.23 -6.30 -10.25
C ALA A 3 -3.92 -7.01 -9.83
N ALA A 4 -2.83 -6.27 -9.61
CA ALA A 4 -1.56 -6.84 -9.17
C ALA A 4 -1.63 -7.38 -7.74
N VAL A 5 -2.38 -6.71 -6.85
CA VAL A 5 -2.60 -7.18 -5.47
C VAL A 5 -3.40 -8.47 -5.46
N PHE A 6 -4.51 -8.54 -6.22
CA PHE A 6 -5.30 -9.78 -6.31
C PHE A 6 -4.51 -10.92 -6.97
N ALA A 7 -3.75 -10.65 -8.03
CA ALA A 7 -2.88 -11.65 -8.64
C ALA A 7 -1.80 -12.17 -7.66
N ALA A 8 -1.21 -11.28 -6.85
CA ALA A 8 -0.24 -11.66 -5.84
C ALA A 8 -0.87 -12.49 -4.70
N ARG A 9 -2.06 -12.12 -4.23
CA ARG A 9 -2.85 -12.89 -3.25
C ARG A 9 -3.11 -14.31 -3.75
N ASP A 10 -3.61 -14.44 -4.98
CA ASP A 10 -3.96 -15.74 -5.57
C ASP A 10 -2.71 -16.62 -5.75
N ALA A 11 -1.58 -16.02 -6.17
CA ALA A 11 -0.31 -16.71 -6.30
C ALA A 11 0.28 -17.17 -4.96
N ALA A 12 -0.01 -16.45 -3.86
CA ALA A 12 0.53 -16.76 -2.54
C ALA A 12 -0.23 -17.86 -1.78
N GLN A 13 -1.42 -18.27 -2.24
CA GLN A 13 -2.16 -19.44 -1.74
C GLN A 13 -2.34 -19.44 -0.21
N GLY A 14 -2.84 -18.34 0.35
CA GLY A 14 -3.09 -18.19 1.80
C GLY A 14 -1.88 -17.74 2.61
N LYS A 15 -0.75 -17.42 1.96
CA LYS A 15 0.40 -16.75 2.56
C LYS A 15 0.41 -15.27 2.21
N ASP A 16 1.28 -14.53 2.88
CA ASP A 16 1.54 -13.13 2.54
C ASP A 16 2.30 -13.00 1.21
N ALA A 17 1.99 -11.94 0.47
CA ALA A 17 2.62 -11.59 -0.80
C ALA A 17 3.14 -10.14 -0.76
N ILE A 18 4.24 -9.88 -1.47
CA ILE A 18 4.81 -8.54 -1.60
C ILE A 18 4.69 -8.06 -3.05
N VAL A 19 4.13 -6.87 -3.23
CA VAL A 19 4.09 -6.17 -4.52
C VAL A 19 4.92 -4.89 -4.40
N VAL A 20 5.98 -4.77 -5.20
CA VAL A 20 6.84 -3.59 -5.23
C VAL A 20 6.39 -2.67 -6.37
N SER A 21 6.24 -1.39 -6.08
CA SER A 21 5.85 -0.39 -7.07
C SER A 21 6.36 1.00 -6.68
N HIS A 22 6.02 2.01 -7.49
CA HIS A 22 6.36 3.39 -7.21
C HIS A 22 5.32 4.08 -6.31
N GLN A 23 5.71 5.22 -5.75
CA GLN A 23 4.92 5.97 -4.77
C GLN A 23 3.50 6.29 -5.25
N LEU A 24 3.34 6.85 -6.45
CA LEU A 24 2.01 7.27 -6.95
C LEU A 24 1.05 6.07 -7.11
N PRO A 25 1.42 4.96 -7.79
CA PRO A 25 0.58 3.77 -7.86
C PRO A 25 0.15 3.23 -6.49
N ILE A 26 1.07 3.14 -5.52
CA ILE A 26 0.77 2.67 -4.15
C ILE A 26 -0.23 3.61 -3.48
N TRP A 27 -0.01 4.93 -3.57
CA TRP A 27 -0.88 5.93 -2.96
C TRP A 27 -2.29 5.93 -3.56
N ILE A 28 -2.41 5.79 -4.88
CA ILE A 28 -3.71 5.71 -5.57
C ILE A 28 -4.48 4.46 -5.15
N LEU A 29 -3.79 3.31 -5.05
CA LEU A 29 -4.42 2.08 -4.55
C LEU A 29 -4.96 2.27 -3.14
N ARG A 30 -4.12 2.76 -2.21
CA ARG A 30 -4.53 3.01 -0.82
C ARG A 30 -5.69 3.99 -0.75
N SER A 31 -5.62 5.09 -1.50
CA SER A 31 -6.68 6.10 -1.55
C SER A 31 -8.00 5.51 -2.03
N ALA A 32 -7.98 4.64 -3.04
CA ALA A 32 -9.18 3.97 -3.52
C ALA A 32 -9.78 3.02 -2.47
N ILE A 33 -8.94 2.25 -1.76
CA ILE A 33 -9.38 1.33 -0.69
C ILE A 33 -9.98 2.11 0.49
N GLU A 34 -9.34 3.20 0.91
CA GLU A 34 -9.78 4.04 2.03
C GLU A 34 -10.91 5.03 1.65
N GLY A 35 -11.44 4.98 0.42
CA GLY A 35 -12.50 5.88 -0.04
C GLY A 35 -12.09 7.35 -0.16
N ARG A 36 -10.81 7.65 -0.28
CA ARG A 36 -10.27 9.02 -0.42
C ARG A 36 -10.41 9.52 -1.86
N ARG A 37 -10.39 10.85 -2.02
CA ARG A 37 -10.30 11.48 -3.34
C ARG A 37 -8.99 11.11 -4.03
N LEU A 38 -9.06 10.73 -5.30
CA LEU A 38 -7.89 10.41 -6.12
C LEU A 38 -7.09 11.66 -6.52
N LEU A 39 -7.76 12.81 -6.66
CA LEU A 39 -7.08 14.10 -6.75
C LEU A 39 -6.52 14.45 -5.38
N HIS A 40 -5.20 14.61 -5.28
CA HIS A 40 -4.49 14.81 -4.03
C HIS A 40 -3.29 15.73 -4.23
N ASP A 41 -2.80 16.29 -3.13
CA ASP A 41 -1.50 16.95 -3.09
C ASP A 41 -0.39 15.90 -2.98
N PRO A 42 0.53 15.78 -3.95
CA PRO A 42 1.62 14.81 -3.91
C PRO A 42 2.52 14.91 -2.67
N ARG A 43 2.59 16.09 -2.02
CA ARG A 43 3.43 16.34 -0.84
C ARG A 43 2.86 15.75 0.45
N LYS A 44 1.58 15.38 0.46
CA LYS A 44 0.86 14.85 1.62
C LYS A 44 0.74 13.32 1.61
N ARG A 45 1.43 12.64 0.69
CA ARG A 45 1.40 11.18 0.60
C ARG A 45 2.14 10.56 1.78
N GLU A 46 1.53 9.57 2.39
CA GLU A 46 2.17 8.65 3.34
C GLU A 46 2.63 7.40 2.57
N CYS A 47 3.84 7.50 1.99
CA CYS A 47 4.51 6.46 1.20
C CYS A 47 5.98 6.85 0.98
N SER A 48 6.79 6.79 2.03
CA SER A 48 8.23 7.05 1.96
C SER A 48 8.98 5.88 1.29
N LEU A 49 10.26 6.07 0.94
CA LEU A 49 11.07 5.00 0.37
C LEU A 49 11.18 3.81 1.34
N ALA A 50 10.98 2.59 0.84
CA ALA A 50 10.96 1.37 1.64
C ALA A 50 9.94 1.36 2.80
N SER A 51 8.88 2.17 2.69
CA SER A 51 7.66 2.01 3.48
C SER A 51 6.83 0.82 3.01
N VAL A 52 5.95 0.31 3.89
CA VAL A 52 5.02 -0.79 3.59
C VAL A 52 3.61 -0.32 3.85
N THR A 53 2.77 -0.32 2.81
CA THR A 53 1.32 -0.23 2.92
C THR A 53 0.74 -1.64 2.78
N SER A 54 0.25 -2.20 3.88
CA SER A 54 -0.39 -3.52 3.88
C SER A 54 -1.86 -3.39 3.50
N VAL A 55 -2.34 -4.30 2.65
CA VAL A 55 -3.76 -4.49 2.34
C VAL A 55 -4.22 -5.76 3.03
N HIS A 56 -5.22 -5.65 3.90
CA HIS A 56 -5.76 -6.76 4.68
C HIS A 56 -6.95 -7.37 3.97
N PHE A 57 -7.04 -8.70 4.01
CA PHE A 57 -8.17 -9.47 3.50
C PHE A 57 -8.91 -10.15 4.65
N ASP A 58 -10.23 -10.24 4.56
CA ASP A 58 -11.04 -11.07 5.45
C ASP A 58 -11.11 -12.54 4.99
N GLU A 59 -11.90 -13.34 5.70
CA GLU A 59 -12.09 -14.77 5.43
C GLU A 59 -12.73 -15.04 4.07
N ASP A 60 -13.52 -14.09 3.54
CA ASP A 60 -14.15 -14.16 2.23
C ASP A 60 -13.22 -13.66 1.11
N GLY A 61 -12.00 -13.25 1.46
CA GLY A 61 -11.00 -12.72 0.52
C GLY A 61 -11.32 -11.32 0.03
N MET A 62 -12.19 -10.58 0.73
CA MET A 62 -12.49 -9.17 0.46
C MET A 62 -11.53 -8.26 1.21
N ILE A 63 -11.27 -7.07 0.66
CA ILE A 63 -10.38 -6.10 1.31
C ILE A 63 -11.08 -5.54 2.55
N SER A 64 -10.51 -5.78 3.73
CA SER A 64 -11.05 -5.36 5.02
C SER A 64 -10.42 -4.07 5.54
N GLY A 65 -9.24 -3.69 5.02
CA GLY A 65 -8.60 -2.44 5.39
C GLY A 65 -7.15 -2.31 4.93
N THR A 66 -6.46 -1.29 5.44
CA THR A 66 -5.03 -1.09 5.21
C THR A 66 -4.30 -0.71 6.50
N SER A 67 -2.99 -0.98 6.55
CA SER A 67 -2.10 -0.41 7.57
C SER A 67 -0.81 0.11 6.92
N TYR A 68 -0.12 1.01 7.62
CA TYR A 68 1.12 1.61 7.14
C TYR A 68 2.25 1.43 8.15
N SER A 69 3.46 1.20 7.66
CA SER A 69 4.67 1.13 8.47
C SER A 69 5.89 1.64 7.70
N GLU A 70 6.90 2.12 8.42
CA GLU A 70 8.18 2.58 7.88
C GLU A 70 9.37 1.83 8.50
N PRO A 71 9.60 0.55 8.16
CA PRO A 71 10.68 -0.23 8.76
C PRO A 71 12.07 0.40 8.56
N ALA A 72 12.29 0.98 7.37
CA ALA A 72 13.52 1.68 7.02
C ALA A 72 13.46 3.20 7.29
N GLY A 73 12.49 3.67 8.09
CA GLY A 73 12.28 5.11 8.33
C GLY A 73 13.51 5.82 8.91
N HIS A 74 14.35 5.11 9.66
CA HIS A 74 15.61 5.59 10.22
C HIS A 74 16.67 5.96 9.17
N LEU A 75 16.51 5.55 7.90
CA LEU A 75 17.40 5.89 6.79
C LEU A 75 16.93 7.13 6.00
N LEU A 76 15.74 7.66 6.31
CA LEU A 76 15.20 8.82 5.61
C LEU A 76 16.00 10.08 5.97
N PRO A 77 16.16 11.01 5.01
CA PRO A 77 16.75 12.30 5.33
C PRO A 77 15.90 13.02 6.38
N PRO A 78 16.52 13.85 7.24
CA PRO A 78 15.76 14.67 8.18
C PRO A 78 14.73 15.51 7.42
N LYS A 79 13.52 15.59 7.97
CA LYS A 79 12.48 16.48 7.43
C LYS A 79 13.03 17.91 7.43
N LYS A 80 13.05 18.51 6.24
CA LYS A 80 13.39 19.93 6.06
C LYS A 80 12.26 20.82 6.54
#